data_AF-A0A813W4A9-F1
#
_entry.id   AF-A0A813W4A9-F1
#
_cell.length_a   1.000
_cell.length_b   1.000
_cell.length_c   1.000
_cell.angle_alpha   90.00
_cell.angle_beta   90.00
_cell.angle_gamma   90.00
#
_symmetry.space_group_name_H-M   'P 1'
#
loop_
_entity.id
_entity.type
_entity.pdbx_description
1 polymer ?
#
loop_
_entity_poly.entity_id
_entity_poly.type
_entity_poly.pdbx_seq_one_letter_code
_entity_poly.pdbx_strand_id
1 'polypeptide(L)'
;MSFGNNSDNNSESSSSSEVPIPRPVRFWLMLLFNIPSVACSFLLIIHIIMNRNHRYALHNHTILLLLICNLPVQLIDINFYLIFFYYGFVQPSQPIVCLLWWLADFGFYAGGLVLMAWLAIERHVFIFHDRLLLNRRGRFLFHYLPLIILVTYLLVFYLTVIFLLPCENTYLYTALVCGQSPCYVSYGILGLWEFTVHIMIPIVLEGIASIALLLRVQIQKRRLRQSNQWRRQRRMIIQLLLVTTLNIGINFSSSALFCAHLFGLSAEYGTEVQLYLSFLDYFVILLFPFICLSQFPDLRKTMKEKLLGVVRRRPHHTDTVAHTRRDIPMNRVA
;
A
#
# COMPACT_ATOMS: atom_id res chain seq x y z
N MET A 1 67.18 -4.62 -16.36
CA MET A 1 66.56 -3.94 -15.21
C MET A 1 65.07 -3.89 -15.53
N SER A 2 64.22 -4.85 -15.19
CA SER A 2 63.90 -5.50 -13.90
C SER A 2 63.34 -4.53 -12.85
N PHE A 3 62.06 -4.80 -12.52
CA PHE A 3 61.24 -4.36 -11.38
C PHE A 3 60.76 -2.90 -11.38
N GLY A 4 59.49 -2.58 -11.09
CA GLY A 4 58.52 -3.35 -10.32
C GLY A 4 57.05 -3.09 -10.71
N ASN A 5 56.29 -4.18 -10.63
CA ASN A 5 54.86 -4.20 -10.43
C ASN A 5 54.50 -3.46 -9.13
N ASN A 6 53.59 -2.50 -9.22
CA ASN A 6 52.62 -2.22 -8.16
C ASN A 6 51.30 -1.92 -8.84
N SER A 7 50.63 -2.99 -9.26
CA SER A 7 49.20 -2.96 -9.55
C SER A 7 48.48 -2.92 -8.20
N ASP A 8 48.28 -1.71 -7.70
CA ASP A 8 47.38 -1.44 -6.57
C ASP A 8 46.00 -1.96 -6.95
N ASN A 9 45.64 -3.09 -6.36
CA ASN A 9 44.27 -3.59 -6.30
C ASN A 9 43.45 -2.65 -5.40
N ASN A 10 43.20 -1.42 -5.86
CA ASN A 10 42.07 -0.64 -5.39
C ASN A 10 40.81 -1.25 -6.02
N SER A 11 40.41 -2.42 -5.51
CA SER A 11 39.02 -2.85 -5.51
C SER A 11 38.23 -1.98 -4.50
N GLU A 12 38.40 -0.67 -4.61
CA GLU A 12 37.59 0.32 -3.93
C GLU A 12 36.23 0.30 -4.62
N SER A 13 35.33 -0.41 -3.96
CA SER A 13 34.01 0.14 -3.63
C SER A 13 33.31 0.83 -4.80
N SER A 14 32.87 0.03 -5.78
CA SER A 14 31.56 0.30 -6.36
C SER A 14 30.53 0.08 -5.24
N SER A 15 30.47 1.03 -4.33
CA SER A 15 29.51 1.11 -3.23
C SER A 15 28.14 1.26 -3.86
N SER A 16 27.55 0.10 -4.17
CA SER A 16 26.16 0.00 -4.57
C SER A 16 25.35 0.79 -3.55
N SER A 17 24.54 1.71 -4.06
CA SER A 17 23.65 2.64 -3.36
C SER A 17 22.60 1.90 -2.54
N GLU A 18 23.06 1.22 -1.49
CA GLU A 18 22.23 0.51 -0.53
C GLU A 18 21.84 1.44 0.60
N VAL A 19 20.58 1.29 1.04
CA VAL A 19 20.08 1.94 2.25
C VAL A 19 21.03 1.61 3.42
N PRO A 20 21.45 2.58 4.25
CA PRO A 20 22.40 2.36 5.36
C PRO A 20 21.84 1.51 6.53
N ILE A 21 20.75 0.78 6.29
CA ILE A 21 20.16 -0.17 7.22
C ILE A 21 20.71 -1.56 6.91
N PRO A 22 21.22 -2.32 7.90
CA PRO A 22 21.67 -3.69 7.67
C PRO A 22 20.60 -4.56 6.99
N ARG A 23 20.99 -5.34 5.98
CA ARG A 23 20.09 -6.23 5.22
C ARG A 23 19.21 -7.14 6.12
N PRO A 24 19.73 -7.75 7.21
CA PRO A 24 18.89 -8.56 8.11
C PRO A 24 17.77 -7.76 8.78
N VAL A 25 18.02 -6.50 9.14
CA VAL A 25 17.01 -5.63 9.75
C VAL A 25 15.92 -5.29 8.73
N ARG A 26 16.30 -4.92 7.50
CA ARG A 26 15.36 -4.67 6.40
C ARG A 26 14.48 -5.90 6.12
N PHE A 27 15.10 -7.07 6.04
CA PHE A 27 14.42 -8.35 5.82
C PHE A 27 13.36 -8.63 6.89
N TRP A 28 13.74 -8.63 8.17
CA TRP A 28 12.81 -8.95 9.25
C TRP A 28 11.71 -7.91 9.39
N LEU A 29 12.02 -6.63 9.20
CA LEU A 29 11.03 -5.57 9.26
C LEU A 29 10.01 -5.70 8.13
N MET A 30 10.44 -5.87 6.88
CA MET A 30 9.51 -6.08 5.76
C MET A 30 8.69 -7.36 5.94
N LEU A 31 9.30 -8.47 6.36
CA LEU A 31 8.60 -9.74 6.55
C LEU A 31 7.51 -9.64 7.64
N LEU A 32 7.85 -9.00 8.77
CA LEU A 32 6.97 -8.81 9.91
C LEU A 32 5.69 -8.04 9.52
N PHE A 33 5.81 -7.03 8.66
CA PHE A 33 4.66 -6.25 8.19
C PHE A 33 3.97 -6.88 6.98
N ASN A 34 4.70 -7.57 6.08
CA ASN A 34 4.14 -8.13 4.86
C ASN A 34 3.16 -9.27 5.13
N ILE A 35 3.53 -10.25 5.97
CA ILE A 35 2.66 -11.40 6.30
C ILE A 35 1.27 -10.95 6.81
N PRO A 36 1.16 -10.12 7.86
CA PRO A 36 -0.14 -9.70 8.36
C PRO A 36 -0.84 -8.73 7.39
N SER A 37 -0.09 -7.94 6.61
CA SER A 37 -0.66 -7.05 5.59
C SER A 37 -1.37 -7.83 4.50
N VAL A 38 -0.69 -8.81 3.89
CA VAL A 38 -1.25 -9.70 2.86
C VAL A 38 -2.47 -10.44 3.38
N ALA A 39 -2.38 -11.03 4.59
CA ALA A 39 -3.52 -11.69 5.23
C ALA A 39 -4.71 -10.72 5.42
N CYS A 40 -4.44 -9.49 5.86
CA CYS A 40 -5.47 -8.46 6.03
C CYS A 40 -6.09 -8.04 4.69
N SER A 41 -5.30 -7.86 3.64
CA SER A 41 -5.76 -7.57 2.27
C SER A 41 -6.72 -8.65 1.78
N PHE A 42 -6.35 -9.93 1.86
CA PHE A 42 -7.23 -11.03 1.45
C PHE A 42 -8.52 -11.09 2.27
N LEU A 43 -8.43 -10.96 3.59
CA LEU A 43 -9.61 -10.95 4.46
C LEU A 43 -10.57 -9.81 4.11
N LEU A 44 -10.06 -8.61 3.83
CA LEU A 44 -10.87 -7.46 3.42
C LEU A 44 -11.51 -7.67 2.05
N ILE A 45 -10.75 -8.14 1.06
CA ILE A 45 -11.26 -8.45 -0.28
C ILE A 45 -12.40 -9.48 -0.17
N ILE A 46 -12.16 -10.60 0.52
CA ILE A 46 -13.18 -11.64 0.74
C ILE A 46 -14.38 -11.07 1.47
N HIS A 47 -14.19 -10.28 2.53
CA HIS A 47 -15.28 -9.71 3.31
C HIS A 47 -16.16 -8.74 2.48
N ILE A 48 -15.53 -7.85 1.71
CA ILE A 48 -16.24 -6.91 0.83
C ILE A 48 -16.99 -7.67 -0.26
N ILE A 49 -16.37 -8.69 -0.87
CA ILE A 49 -16.99 -9.49 -1.93
C ILE A 49 -18.10 -10.37 -1.38
N MET A 50 -17.97 -11.02 -0.23
CA MET A 50 -18.99 -11.95 0.27
C MET A 50 -20.23 -11.23 0.82
N ASN A 51 -20.06 -10.06 1.43
CA ASN A 51 -21.19 -9.34 2.02
C ASN A 51 -21.91 -8.47 1.00
N ARG A 52 -23.16 -8.82 0.69
CA ARG A 52 -24.03 -8.08 -0.23
C ARG A 52 -24.09 -6.58 0.10
N ASN A 53 -24.23 -6.22 1.38
CA ASN A 53 -24.37 -4.82 1.80
C ASN A 53 -23.09 -4.02 1.56
N HIS A 54 -21.92 -4.65 1.74
CA HIS A 54 -20.64 -4.01 1.46
C HIS A 54 -20.38 -3.89 -0.04
N ARG A 55 -20.75 -4.90 -0.83
CA ARG A 55 -20.68 -4.84 -2.30
C ARG A 55 -21.54 -3.73 -2.90
N TYR A 56 -22.68 -3.37 -2.33
CA TYR A 56 -23.52 -2.31 -2.90
C TYR A 56 -23.11 -0.90 -2.48
N ALA A 57 -22.23 -0.77 -1.49
CA ALA A 57 -21.76 0.52 -1.03
C ALA A 57 -20.63 1.04 -1.94
N LEU A 58 -20.91 2.09 -2.71
CA LEU A 58 -20.02 2.62 -3.75
C LEU A 58 -18.59 2.91 -3.24
N HIS A 59 -18.46 3.47 -2.04
CA HIS A 59 -17.15 3.77 -1.46
C HIS A 59 -16.26 2.54 -1.20
N ASN A 60 -16.84 1.34 -1.15
CA ASN A 60 -16.08 0.10 -1.01
C ASN A 60 -15.49 -0.36 -2.36
N HIS A 61 -16.02 0.11 -3.50
CA HIS A 61 -15.51 -0.27 -4.83
C HIS A 61 -14.09 0.27 -5.06
N THR A 62 -13.86 1.55 -4.75
CA THR A 62 -12.52 2.15 -4.85
C THR A 62 -11.53 1.52 -3.87
N ILE A 63 -11.96 1.22 -2.63
CA ILE A 63 -11.12 0.51 -1.67
C ILE A 63 -10.79 -0.91 -2.15
N LEU A 64 -11.79 -1.63 -2.67
CA LEU A 64 -11.58 -2.98 -3.23
C LEU A 64 -10.58 -2.95 -4.37
N LEU A 65 -10.70 -1.98 -5.27
CA LEU A 65 -9.78 -1.80 -6.39
C LEU A 65 -8.37 -1.47 -5.91
N LEU A 66 -8.21 -0.55 -4.94
CA LEU A 66 -6.92 -0.25 -4.32
C LEU A 66 -6.29 -1.49 -3.66
N LEU A 67 -7.08 -2.30 -2.94
CA LEU A 67 -6.60 -3.55 -2.36
C LEU A 67 -6.16 -4.54 -3.43
N ILE A 68 -6.88 -4.64 -4.55
CA ILE A 68 -6.50 -5.51 -5.67
C ILE A 68 -5.24 -5.00 -6.37
N CYS A 69 -5.09 -3.69 -6.57
CA CYS A 69 -3.89 -3.10 -7.19
C CYS A 69 -2.65 -3.19 -6.29
N ASN A 70 -2.81 -3.06 -4.97
CA ASN A 70 -1.70 -3.16 -4.02
C ASN A 70 -1.27 -4.61 -3.76
N LEU A 71 -2.13 -5.60 -4.00
CA LEU A 71 -1.83 -7.00 -3.74
C LEU A 71 -0.65 -7.53 -4.59
N PRO A 72 -0.54 -7.24 -5.90
CA PRO A 72 0.67 -7.53 -6.68
C PRO A 72 1.94 -6.94 -6.08
N VAL A 73 1.90 -5.72 -5.54
CA VAL A 73 3.08 -5.12 -4.87
C VAL A 73 3.47 -5.93 -3.63
N GLN A 74 2.49 -6.30 -2.81
CA GLN A 74 2.74 -7.12 -1.60
C GLN A 74 3.23 -8.55 -1.93
N LEU A 75 2.71 -9.15 -3.01
CA LEU A 75 2.98 -10.55 -3.38
C LEU A 75 4.19 -10.73 -4.29
N ILE A 76 4.51 -9.76 -5.14
CA ILE A 76 5.59 -9.87 -6.12
C ILE A 76 6.76 -9.03 -5.65
N ASP A 77 6.57 -7.72 -5.61
CA ASP A 77 7.64 -6.75 -5.35
C ASP A 77 8.26 -6.94 -3.95
N ILE A 78 7.46 -6.89 -2.88
CA ILE A 78 7.99 -7.07 -1.51
C ILE A 78 8.63 -8.46 -1.31
N ASN A 79 8.13 -9.51 -1.97
CA ASN A 79 8.74 -10.83 -1.88
C ASN A 79 10.09 -10.89 -2.63
N PHE A 80 10.23 -10.23 -3.78
CA PHE A 80 11.52 -10.11 -4.44
C PHE A 80 12.53 -9.29 -3.63
N TYR A 81 12.08 -8.23 -2.95
CA TYR A 81 12.88 -7.52 -1.95
C TYR A 81 13.38 -8.45 -0.83
N LEU A 82 12.50 -9.28 -0.27
CA LEU A 82 12.87 -10.24 0.78
C LEU A 82 13.88 -11.28 0.29
N ILE A 83 13.68 -11.83 -0.91
CA ILE A 83 14.62 -12.76 -1.55
C ILE A 83 15.98 -12.09 -1.76
N PHE A 84 15.99 -10.86 -2.27
CA PHE A 84 17.22 -10.10 -2.47
C PHE A 84 17.94 -9.81 -1.14
N PHE A 85 17.23 -9.42 -0.08
CA PHE A 85 17.86 -9.17 1.22
C PHE A 85 18.44 -10.45 1.86
N TYR A 86 17.89 -11.61 1.52
CA TYR A 86 18.40 -12.89 1.99
C TYR A 86 19.63 -13.37 1.20
N TYR A 87 19.55 -13.39 -0.13
CA TYR A 87 20.62 -13.93 -0.99
C TYR A 87 21.67 -12.90 -1.42
N GLY A 88 21.30 -11.62 -1.48
CA GLY A 88 22.14 -10.54 -2.01
C GLY A 88 22.14 -10.41 -3.53
N PHE A 89 21.28 -11.15 -4.24
CA PHE A 89 21.11 -11.07 -5.68
C PHE A 89 19.67 -11.46 -6.09
N VAL A 90 19.28 -11.10 -7.31
CA VAL A 90 17.95 -11.39 -7.88
C VAL A 90 17.87 -12.83 -8.36
N GLN A 91 16.88 -13.59 -7.85
CA GLN A 91 16.68 -14.99 -8.20
C GLN A 91 15.22 -15.26 -8.65
N PRO A 92 15.01 -15.89 -9.83
CA PRO A 92 16.02 -16.27 -10.80
C PRO A 92 16.58 -15.06 -11.56
N SER A 93 17.85 -15.13 -11.95
CA SER A 93 18.54 -14.06 -12.69
C SER A 93 18.13 -14.06 -14.17
N GLN A 94 16.88 -13.72 -14.42
CA GLN A 94 16.27 -13.70 -15.74
C GLN A 94 15.64 -12.34 -16.04
N PRO A 95 15.71 -11.86 -17.30
CA PRO A 95 15.13 -10.56 -17.68
C PRO A 95 13.63 -10.45 -17.35
N ILE A 96 12.86 -11.52 -17.56
CA ILE A 96 11.42 -11.51 -17.31
C ILE A 96 11.07 -11.26 -15.82
N VAL A 97 11.93 -11.70 -14.89
CA VAL A 97 11.75 -11.44 -13.46
C VAL A 97 11.90 -9.95 -13.18
N CYS A 98 12.91 -9.30 -13.76
CA CYS A 98 13.12 -7.86 -13.62
C CYS A 98 11.97 -7.06 -14.22
N LEU A 99 11.47 -7.45 -15.40
CA LEU A 99 10.32 -6.77 -16.03
C LEU A 99 9.05 -6.90 -15.18
N LEU A 100 8.78 -8.07 -14.62
CA LEU A 100 7.65 -8.28 -13.70
C LEU A 100 7.83 -7.50 -12.38
N TRP A 101 9.06 -7.46 -11.88
CA TRP A 101 9.40 -6.66 -10.70
C TRP A 101 9.15 -5.18 -10.96
N TRP A 102 9.65 -4.62 -12.05
CA TRP A 102 9.39 -3.23 -12.45
C TRP A 102 7.91 -2.95 -12.71
N LEU A 103 7.15 -3.90 -13.26
CA LEU A 103 5.70 -3.73 -13.40
C LEU A 103 5.00 -3.62 -12.04
N ALA A 104 5.44 -4.39 -11.05
CA ALA A 104 4.94 -4.30 -9.68
C ALA A 104 5.38 -2.99 -8.99
N ASP A 105 6.66 -2.67 -9.07
CA ASP A 105 7.29 -1.54 -8.38
C ASP A 105 6.93 -0.19 -9.00
N PHE A 106 6.98 -0.03 -10.32
CA PHE A 106 6.56 1.22 -10.98
C PHE A 106 5.06 1.22 -11.26
N GLY A 107 4.56 0.18 -11.92
CA GLY A 107 3.20 0.19 -12.47
C GLY A 107 2.12 0.14 -11.40
N PHE A 108 2.13 -0.89 -10.56
CA PHE A 108 1.09 -1.05 -9.53
C PHE A 108 1.24 -0.04 -8.38
N TYR A 109 2.47 0.33 -8.00
CA TYR A 109 2.70 1.38 -7.00
C TYR A 109 2.15 2.73 -7.43
N ALA A 110 2.55 3.22 -8.62
CA ALA A 110 2.09 4.49 -9.14
C ALA A 110 0.58 4.46 -9.43
N GLY A 111 0.06 3.33 -9.89
CA GLY A 111 -1.39 3.12 -9.99
C GLY A 111 -2.11 3.25 -8.64
N GLY A 112 -1.48 2.75 -7.57
CA GLY A 112 -1.93 2.97 -6.19
C GLY A 112 -2.01 4.46 -5.84
N LEU A 113 -0.97 5.25 -6.13
CA LEU A 113 -0.95 6.70 -5.88
C LEU A 113 -2.06 7.44 -6.64
N VAL A 114 -2.22 7.15 -7.94
CA VAL A 114 -3.27 7.76 -8.78
C VAL A 114 -4.67 7.40 -8.24
N LEU A 115 -4.89 6.15 -7.88
CA LEU A 115 -6.17 5.69 -7.31
C LEU A 115 -6.43 6.28 -5.91
N MET A 116 -5.38 6.53 -5.12
CA MET A 116 -5.47 7.21 -3.82
C MET A 116 -5.88 8.67 -3.98
N ALA A 117 -5.32 9.38 -4.95
CA ALA A 117 -5.75 10.74 -5.30
C ALA A 117 -7.22 10.75 -5.76
N TRP A 118 -7.62 9.80 -6.60
CA TRP A 118 -9.01 9.65 -7.00
C TRP A 118 -9.93 9.34 -5.81
N LEU A 119 -9.52 8.44 -4.89
CA LEU A 119 -10.28 8.16 -3.67
C LEU A 119 -10.52 9.44 -2.87
N ALA A 120 -9.54 10.32 -2.73
CA ALA A 120 -9.72 11.60 -2.02
C ALA A 120 -10.76 12.51 -2.71
N ILE A 121 -10.69 12.64 -4.04
CA ILE A 121 -11.64 13.42 -4.85
C ILE A 121 -13.04 12.81 -4.76
N GLU A 122 -13.16 11.51 -4.95
CA GLU A 122 -14.40 10.75 -4.91
C GLU A 122 -15.12 10.92 -3.57
N ARG A 123 -14.38 10.91 -2.45
CA ARG A 123 -14.96 11.17 -1.12
C ARG A 123 -15.59 12.55 -1.02
N HIS A 124 -15.00 13.55 -1.68
CA HIS A 124 -15.60 14.87 -1.78
C HIS A 124 -16.95 14.82 -2.52
N VAL A 125 -17.01 14.11 -3.64
CA VAL A 125 -18.25 13.92 -4.42
C VAL A 125 -19.31 13.19 -3.60
N PHE A 126 -18.95 12.11 -2.89
CA PHE A 126 -19.89 11.35 -2.05
C PHE A 126 -20.49 12.16 -0.91
N ILE A 127 -19.69 13.04 -0.28
CA ILE A 127 -20.13 13.76 0.92
C ILE A 127 -20.97 14.99 0.55
N PHE A 128 -20.58 15.73 -0.49
CA PHE A 128 -21.19 17.02 -0.81
C PHE A 128 -22.17 16.97 -1.98
N HIS A 129 -22.13 15.90 -2.79
CA HIS A 129 -22.91 15.79 -4.02
C HIS A 129 -23.63 14.44 -4.11
N ASP A 130 -24.22 13.98 -3.01
CA ASP A 130 -25.00 12.74 -2.93
C ASP A 130 -26.10 12.66 -3.99
N ARG A 131 -26.74 13.78 -4.32
CA ARG A 131 -27.77 13.89 -5.37
C ARG A 131 -27.28 13.45 -6.75
N LEU A 132 -26.02 13.72 -7.10
CA LEU A 132 -25.44 13.30 -8.39
C LEU A 132 -25.35 11.78 -8.50
N LEU A 133 -25.35 11.08 -7.37
CA LEU A 133 -25.13 9.64 -7.27
C LEU A 133 -26.42 8.85 -6.99
N LEU A 134 -27.56 9.53 -6.87
CA LEU A 134 -28.85 8.86 -6.76
C LEU A 134 -29.21 8.14 -8.07
N ASN A 135 -28.93 8.78 -9.21
CA ASN A 135 -29.26 8.24 -10.53
C ASN A 135 -28.23 7.21 -11.01
N ARG A 136 -28.68 6.13 -11.68
CA ARG A 136 -27.78 5.11 -12.26
C ARG A 136 -26.77 5.72 -13.23
N ARG A 137 -27.21 6.65 -14.08
CA ARG A 137 -26.34 7.37 -15.03
C ARG A 137 -25.28 8.21 -14.31
N GLY A 138 -25.67 8.92 -13.26
CA GLY A 138 -24.73 9.71 -12.45
C GLY A 138 -23.70 8.85 -11.72
N ARG A 139 -24.10 7.70 -11.17
CA ARG A 139 -23.16 6.72 -10.61
C ARG A 139 -22.18 6.19 -11.64
N PHE A 140 -22.64 5.88 -12.85
CA PHE A 140 -21.74 5.46 -13.91
C PHE A 140 -20.74 6.56 -14.27
N LEU A 141 -21.20 7.78 -14.49
CA LEU A 141 -20.37 8.90 -14.94
C LEU A 141 -19.37 9.39 -13.89
N PHE A 142 -19.77 9.51 -12.62
CA PHE A 142 -18.95 10.14 -11.58
C PHE A 142 -18.17 9.15 -10.71
N HIS A 143 -18.43 7.85 -10.84
CA HIS A 143 -17.77 6.82 -10.03
C HIS A 143 -17.13 5.71 -10.87
N TYR A 144 -17.91 5.00 -11.69
CA TYR A 144 -17.38 3.86 -12.45
C TYR A 144 -16.49 4.26 -13.63
N LEU A 145 -16.92 5.25 -14.42
CA LEU A 145 -16.22 5.67 -15.62
C LEU A 145 -14.80 6.20 -15.31
N PRO A 146 -14.58 7.08 -14.32
CA PRO A 146 -13.23 7.54 -14.00
C PRO A 146 -12.33 6.40 -13.51
N LEU A 147 -12.86 5.47 -12.70
CA LEU A 147 -12.09 4.31 -12.24
C LEU A 147 -11.67 3.41 -13.41
N ILE A 148 -12.59 3.11 -14.33
CA ILE A 148 -12.28 2.29 -15.53
C ILE A 148 -11.22 2.99 -16.38
N ILE A 149 -11.41 4.28 -16.67
CA ILE A 149 -10.44 5.05 -17.48
C ILE A 149 -9.06 5.04 -16.82
N LEU A 150 -8.97 5.35 -15.52
CA LEU A 150 -7.69 5.40 -14.81
C LEU A 150 -6.98 4.05 -14.80
N VAL A 151 -7.68 2.96 -14.44
CA VAL A 151 -7.09 1.61 -14.38
C VAL A 151 -6.66 1.15 -15.77
N THR A 152 -7.51 1.32 -16.79
CA THR A 152 -7.17 0.94 -18.16
C THR A 152 -5.98 1.75 -18.68
N TYR A 153 -5.97 3.07 -18.44
CA TYR A 153 -4.87 3.94 -18.82
C TYR A 153 -3.54 3.49 -18.20
N LEU A 154 -3.51 3.27 -16.88
CA LEU A 154 -2.29 2.85 -16.16
C LEU A 154 -1.80 1.49 -16.65
N LEU A 155 -2.69 0.50 -16.77
CA LEU A 155 -2.32 -0.83 -17.25
C LEU A 155 -1.75 -0.78 -18.67
N VAL A 156 -2.43 -0.07 -19.59
CA VAL A 156 -1.96 0.06 -20.97
C VAL A 156 -0.63 0.81 -21.04
N PHE A 157 -0.48 1.90 -20.29
CA PHE A 157 0.76 2.66 -20.23
C PHE A 157 1.93 1.78 -19.78
N TYR A 158 1.85 1.18 -18.58
CA TYR A 158 2.96 0.40 -18.03
C TYR A 158 3.26 -0.88 -18.81
N LEU A 159 2.23 -1.58 -19.32
CA LEU A 159 2.47 -2.73 -20.19
C LEU A 159 3.19 -2.32 -21.47
N THR A 160 2.86 -1.16 -22.03
CA THR A 160 3.49 -0.67 -23.26
C THR A 160 4.93 -0.24 -23.00
N VAL A 161 5.17 0.63 -22.00
CA VAL A 161 6.52 1.20 -21.79
C VAL A 161 7.52 0.18 -21.22
N ILE A 162 7.05 -0.85 -20.49
CA ILE A 162 7.91 -1.89 -19.92
C ILE A 162 8.18 -3.02 -20.92
N PHE A 163 7.17 -3.52 -21.64
CA PHE A 163 7.31 -4.72 -22.46
C PHE A 163 7.43 -4.45 -23.97
N LEU A 164 6.87 -3.34 -24.47
CA LEU A 164 6.75 -3.10 -25.92
C LEU A 164 7.67 -1.98 -26.43
N LEU A 165 8.19 -1.13 -25.54
CA LEU A 165 9.07 -0.03 -25.96
C LEU A 165 10.42 -0.60 -26.44
N PRO A 166 10.88 -0.26 -27.67
CA PRO A 166 12.10 -0.79 -28.23
C PRO A 166 13.33 -0.04 -27.68
N CYS A 167 13.56 -0.15 -26.38
CA CYS A 167 14.80 0.29 -25.75
C CYS A 167 15.53 -0.89 -25.08
N GLU A 168 16.86 -0.81 -25.07
CA GLU A 168 17.70 -1.84 -24.48
C GLU A 168 17.70 -1.67 -22.96
N ASN A 169 17.19 -2.67 -22.24
CA ASN A 169 17.24 -2.72 -20.79
C ASN A 169 18.54 -3.40 -20.34
N THR A 170 19.25 -2.78 -19.41
CA THR A 170 20.40 -3.39 -18.74
C THR A 170 19.98 -3.94 -17.39
N TYR A 171 20.33 -5.20 -17.11
CA TYR A 171 19.96 -5.88 -15.87
C TYR A 171 21.21 -6.18 -15.03
N LEU A 172 21.26 -5.65 -13.82
CA LEU A 172 22.31 -5.94 -12.83
C LEU A 172 21.70 -6.75 -11.68
N TYR A 173 21.76 -8.07 -11.78
CA TYR A 173 21.15 -8.99 -10.81
C TYR A 173 21.79 -8.97 -9.42
N THR A 174 22.97 -8.37 -9.26
CA THR A 174 23.63 -8.19 -7.96
C THR A 174 23.17 -6.95 -7.22
N ALA A 175 22.25 -6.17 -7.80
CA ALA A 175 21.72 -4.96 -7.22
C ALA A 175 20.19 -5.01 -7.13
N LEU A 176 19.65 -4.20 -6.22
CA LEU A 176 18.24 -4.15 -5.88
C LEU A 176 17.41 -3.66 -7.08
N VAL A 177 16.21 -4.22 -7.28
CA VAL A 177 15.33 -3.88 -8.43
C VAL A 177 16.07 -4.06 -9.76
N CYS A 178 16.95 -5.06 -9.82
CA CYS A 178 17.83 -5.34 -10.96
C CYS A 178 18.85 -4.23 -11.29
N GLY A 179 19.16 -3.38 -10.30
CA GLY A 179 20.25 -2.40 -10.29
C GLY A 179 20.10 -1.17 -11.16
N GLN A 180 19.04 -1.10 -11.95
CA GLN A 180 18.74 -0.02 -12.86
C GLN A 180 17.22 0.21 -12.88
N SER A 181 16.81 1.43 -13.22
CA SER A 181 15.41 1.71 -13.56
C SER A 181 15.10 1.21 -14.99
N PRO A 182 13.83 0.94 -15.34
CA PRO A 182 13.46 0.62 -16.71
C PRO A 182 13.97 1.66 -17.71
N CYS A 183 14.42 1.24 -18.89
CA CYS A 183 15.03 2.15 -19.87
C CYS A 183 14.15 3.37 -20.23
N TYR A 184 12.82 3.23 -20.21
CA TYR A 184 11.90 4.32 -20.51
C TYR A 184 12.04 5.52 -19.55
N VAL A 185 12.48 5.32 -18.31
CA VAL A 185 12.64 6.40 -17.32
C VAL A 185 13.75 7.37 -17.76
N SER A 186 14.77 6.88 -18.45
CA SER A 186 15.84 7.71 -19.02
C SER A 186 15.43 8.45 -20.30
N TYR A 187 14.29 8.08 -20.92
CA TYR A 187 13.75 8.84 -22.04
C TYR A 187 13.06 10.10 -21.51
N GLY A 188 13.64 11.26 -21.77
CA GLY A 188 13.26 12.54 -21.13
C GLY A 188 11.76 12.79 -21.05
N ILE A 189 10.99 12.55 -22.13
CA ILE A 189 9.55 12.80 -22.13
C ILE A 189 8.76 11.77 -21.30
N LEU A 190 9.16 10.49 -21.33
CA LEU A 190 8.47 9.41 -20.62
C LEU A 190 8.83 9.44 -19.13
N GLY A 191 10.10 9.67 -18.79
CA GLY A 191 10.53 9.88 -17.41
C GLY A 191 9.88 11.12 -16.77
N LEU A 192 9.81 12.24 -17.50
CA LEU A 192 9.10 13.43 -17.02
C LEU A 192 7.60 13.16 -16.86
N TRP A 193 6.99 12.40 -17.76
CA TRP A 193 5.58 12.02 -17.68
C TRP A 193 5.30 11.14 -16.46
N GLU A 194 6.12 10.12 -16.23
CA GLU A 194 6.06 9.25 -15.04
C GLU A 194 6.09 10.09 -13.76
N PHE A 195 7.14 10.90 -13.62
CA PHE A 195 7.34 11.75 -12.45
C PHE A 195 6.20 12.77 -12.27
N THR A 196 5.77 13.42 -13.34
CA THR A 196 4.80 14.52 -13.24
C THR A 196 3.38 13.99 -13.08
N VAL A 197 2.95 13.10 -13.97
CA VAL A 197 1.55 12.66 -14.11
C VAL A 197 1.21 11.53 -13.15
N HIS A 198 2.13 10.61 -12.89
CA HIS A 198 1.84 9.45 -12.04
C HIS A 198 2.27 9.63 -10.58
N ILE A 199 3.17 10.58 -10.30
CA ILE A 199 3.66 10.83 -8.93
C ILE A 199 3.23 12.22 -8.44
N MET A 200 3.74 13.31 -9.03
CA MET A 200 3.54 14.66 -8.51
C MET A 200 2.08 15.13 -8.54
N ILE A 201 1.39 15.01 -9.67
CA ILE A 201 -0.02 15.44 -9.81
C ILE A 201 -0.90 14.68 -8.80
N PRO A 202 -0.84 13.35 -8.67
CA PRO A 202 -1.59 12.61 -7.68
C PRO A 202 -1.34 13.07 -6.24
N ILE A 203 -0.09 13.27 -5.83
CA ILE A 203 0.26 13.73 -4.47
C ILE A 203 -0.37 15.11 -4.20
N VAL A 204 -0.25 16.04 -5.15
CA VAL A 204 -0.80 17.39 -5.01
C VAL A 204 -2.33 17.35 -4.97
N LEU A 205 -2.97 16.59 -5.87
CA LEU A 205 -4.42 16.45 -5.91
C LEU A 205 -4.96 15.78 -4.65
N GLU A 206 -4.29 14.74 -4.14
CA GLU A 206 -4.64 14.09 -2.88
C GLU A 206 -4.59 15.09 -1.72
N GLY A 207 -3.50 15.86 -1.61
CA GLY A 207 -3.35 16.89 -0.58
C GLY A 207 -4.43 17.96 -0.64
N ILE A 208 -4.67 18.54 -1.83
CA ILE A 208 -5.70 19.56 -2.03
C ILE A 208 -7.09 18.99 -1.72
N ALA A 209 -7.42 17.80 -2.22
CA ALA A 209 -8.71 17.16 -1.99
C ALA A 209 -8.95 16.84 -0.50
N SER A 210 -7.93 16.33 0.19
CA SER A 210 -7.99 16.02 1.62
C SER A 210 -8.12 17.27 2.47
N ILE A 211 -7.37 18.34 2.20
CA ILE A 211 -7.51 19.63 2.90
C ILE A 211 -8.90 20.23 2.66
N ALA A 212 -9.36 20.24 1.40
CA ALA A 212 -10.69 20.74 1.05
C ALA A 212 -11.81 19.95 1.74
N LEU A 213 -11.67 18.62 1.84
CA LEU A 213 -12.61 17.77 2.56
C LEU A 213 -12.68 18.14 4.04
N LEU A 214 -11.53 18.30 4.70
CA LEU A 214 -11.46 18.67 6.12
C LEU A 214 -12.12 20.03 6.37
N LEU A 215 -11.77 21.05 5.59
CA LEU A 215 -12.32 22.40 5.74
C LEU A 215 -13.84 22.38 5.60
N ARG A 216 -14.37 21.74 4.56
CA ARG A 216 -15.82 21.68 4.34
C ARG A 216 -16.54 20.86 5.42
N VAL A 217 -15.95 19.77 5.89
CA VAL A 217 -16.51 18.98 7.00
C VAL A 217 -16.61 19.81 8.27
N GLN A 218 -15.58 20.60 8.61
CA GLN A 218 -15.62 21.47 9.79
C GLN A 218 -16.71 22.53 9.68
N ILE A 219 -16.87 23.13 8.49
CA ILE A 219 -17.93 24.11 8.22
C ILE A 219 -19.33 23.46 8.36
N GLN A 220 -19.51 22.27 7.77
CA GLN A 220 -20.80 21.57 7.77
C GLN A 220 -21.15 20.87 9.09
N LYS A 221 -20.17 20.64 9.98
CA LYS A 221 -20.40 20.07 11.31
C LYS A 221 -21.49 20.81 12.09
N ARG A 222 -21.64 22.13 11.86
CA ARG A 222 -22.69 22.95 12.48
C ARG A 222 -24.10 22.66 11.96
N ARG A 223 -24.24 22.14 10.73
CA ARG A 223 -25.53 21.86 10.07
C ARG A 223 -25.98 20.41 10.20
N LEU A 224 -25.03 19.47 10.24
CA LEU A 224 -25.31 18.03 10.34
C LEU A 224 -25.63 17.63 11.80
N ARG A 225 -26.85 17.94 12.27
CA ARG A 225 -27.34 17.61 13.62
C ARG A 225 -27.60 16.10 13.88
N GLN A 226 -27.28 15.21 12.94
CA GLN A 226 -27.49 13.76 13.09
C GLN A 226 -26.22 13.05 13.59
N SER A 227 -26.23 12.67 14.87
CA SER A 227 -25.10 12.03 15.57
C SER A 227 -24.59 10.74 14.91
N ASN A 228 -25.50 9.90 14.40
CA ASN A 228 -25.15 8.61 13.80
C ASN A 228 -24.44 8.75 12.44
N GLN A 229 -24.95 9.61 11.56
CA GLN A 229 -24.31 9.87 10.26
C GLN A 229 -22.94 10.52 10.46
N TRP A 230 -22.84 11.47 11.40
CA TRP A 230 -21.57 12.10 11.77
C TRP A 230 -20.52 11.09 12.22
N ARG A 231 -20.89 10.11 13.06
CA ARG A 231 -19.94 9.08 13.53
C ARG A 231 -19.37 8.26 12.37
N ARG A 232 -20.19 7.93 11.37
CA ARG A 232 -19.75 7.19 10.16
C ARG A 232 -18.83 8.05 9.28
N GLN A 233 -19.25 9.28 8.98
CA GLN A 233 -18.48 10.26 8.22
C GLN A 233 -17.09 10.50 8.84
N ARG A 234 -17.04 10.74 10.16
CA ARG A 234 -15.79 10.96 10.90
C ARG A 234 -14.80 9.81 10.76
N ARG A 235 -15.25 8.55 10.78
CA ARG A 235 -14.35 7.39 10.62
C ARG A 235 -13.72 7.34 9.24
N MET A 236 -14.51 7.59 8.19
CA MET A 236 -14.01 7.61 6.82
C MET A 236 -12.99 8.73 6.60
N ILE A 237 -13.25 9.91 7.18
CA ILE A 237 -12.33 11.06 7.11
C ILE A 237 -11.03 10.78 7.88
N ILE A 238 -11.11 10.20 9.09
CA ILE A 238 -9.91 9.86 9.87
C ILE A 238 -9.04 8.87 9.10
N GLN A 239 -9.64 7.87 8.46
CA GLN A 239 -8.87 6.98 7.59
C GLN A 239 -8.20 7.76 6.46
N LEU A 240 -8.96 8.54 5.70
CA LEU A 240 -8.39 9.26 4.55
C LEU A 240 -7.24 10.15 5.02
N LEU A 241 -7.41 10.87 6.13
CA LEU A 241 -6.38 11.70 6.72
C LEU A 241 -5.14 10.89 7.14
N LEU A 242 -5.33 9.70 7.71
CA LEU A 242 -4.22 8.84 8.11
C LEU A 242 -3.43 8.35 6.89
N VAL A 243 -4.12 7.89 5.84
CA VAL A 243 -3.44 7.43 4.62
C VAL A 243 -2.79 8.61 3.90
N THR A 244 -3.48 9.74 3.74
CA THR A 244 -2.93 10.92 3.07
C THR A 244 -1.76 11.53 3.82
N THR A 245 -1.81 11.60 5.16
CA THR A 245 -0.65 12.07 5.95
C THR A 245 0.55 11.16 5.76
N LEU A 246 0.33 9.84 5.77
CA LEU A 246 1.40 8.87 5.54
C LEU A 246 1.96 8.97 4.12
N ASN A 247 1.07 9.09 3.12
CA ASN A 247 1.44 9.16 1.72
C ASN A 247 2.19 10.45 1.39
N ILE A 248 1.63 11.61 1.74
CA ILE A 248 2.27 12.91 1.52
C ILE A 248 3.59 12.97 2.29
N GLY A 249 3.62 12.59 3.56
CA GLY A 249 4.84 12.69 4.37
C GLY A 249 6.06 12.01 3.73
N ILE A 250 5.87 10.85 3.10
CA ILE A 250 6.96 10.07 2.50
C ILE A 250 7.14 10.44 1.02
N ASN A 251 6.09 10.33 0.20
CA ASN A 251 6.17 10.54 -1.24
C ASN A 251 6.46 12.01 -1.62
N PHE A 252 5.89 12.98 -0.90
CA PHE A 252 6.18 14.39 -1.17
C PHE A 252 7.64 14.70 -0.86
N SER A 253 8.18 14.16 0.24
CA SER A 253 9.59 14.36 0.61
C SER A 253 10.53 13.80 -0.45
N SER A 254 10.23 12.59 -0.96
CA SER A 254 11.00 11.96 -2.05
C SER A 254 10.94 12.79 -3.33
N SER A 255 9.73 13.23 -3.70
CA SER A 255 9.51 14.02 -4.91
C SER A 255 10.10 15.43 -4.84
N ALA A 256 10.10 16.04 -3.65
CA ALA A 256 10.71 17.36 -3.42
C ALA A 256 12.23 17.31 -3.59
N LEU A 257 12.87 16.24 -3.12
CA LEU A 257 14.30 16.03 -3.31
C LEU A 257 14.63 15.81 -4.80
N PHE A 258 13.83 15.00 -5.50
CA PHE A 258 13.98 14.82 -6.95
C PHE A 258 13.84 16.15 -7.70
N CYS A 259 12.84 16.97 -7.37
CA CYS A 259 12.71 18.33 -7.92
C CYS A 259 13.96 19.17 -7.63
N ALA A 260 14.51 19.13 -6.42
CA ALA A 260 15.71 19.88 -6.07
C ALA A 260 16.91 19.50 -6.96
N HIS A 261 17.08 18.20 -7.25
CA HIS A 261 18.10 17.73 -8.19
C HIS A 261 17.86 18.24 -9.62
N LEU A 262 16.61 18.25 -10.09
CA LEU A 262 16.26 18.86 -11.38
C LEU A 262 16.61 20.35 -11.45
N PHE A 263 16.56 21.07 -10.31
CA PHE A 263 16.93 22.47 -10.21
C PHE A 263 18.42 22.71 -9.87
N GLY A 264 19.27 21.70 -10.03
CA GLY A 264 20.73 21.84 -9.93
C GLY A 264 21.33 21.51 -8.56
N LEU A 265 20.55 20.94 -7.64
CA LEU A 265 21.15 20.34 -6.43
C LEU A 265 22.00 19.14 -6.84
N SER A 266 23.28 19.12 -6.45
CA SER A 266 24.19 17.99 -6.73
C SER A 266 23.59 16.68 -6.25
N ALA A 267 23.75 15.61 -7.05
CA ALA A 267 23.22 14.28 -6.77
C ALA A 267 23.75 13.67 -5.47
N GLU A 268 24.87 14.16 -4.95
CA GLU A 268 25.47 13.73 -3.67
C GLU A 268 24.64 14.17 -2.45
N TYR A 269 23.89 15.27 -2.57
CA TYR A 269 23.10 15.78 -1.46
C TYR A 269 21.76 15.05 -1.35
N GLY A 270 21.58 14.33 -0.25
CA GLY A 270 20.30 13.71 0.06
C GLY A 270 20.11 12.31 -0.53
N THR A 271 21.10 11.73 -1.20
CA THR A 271 21.04 10.33 -1.69
C THR A 271 20.68 9.35 -0.57
N GLU A 272 21.32 9.48 0.60
CA GLU A 272 20.99 8.63 1.75
C GLU A 272 19.55 8.84 2.23
N VAL A 273 19.10 10.09 2.29
CA VAL A 273 17.72 10.43 2.69
C VAL A 273 16.73 9.84 1.70
N GLN A 274 17.02 9.92 0.40
CA GLN A 274 16.20 9.30 -0.66
C GLN A 274 16.10 7.79 -0.46
N LEU A 275 17.21 7.12 -0.16
CA LEU A 275 17.23 5.67 0.10
C LEU A 275 16.35 5.29 1.30
N TYR A 276 16.37 6.07 2.37
CA TYR A 276 15.45 5.87 3.51
C TYR A 276 13.99 6.12 3.13
N LEU A 277 13.70 7.19 2.37
CA LEU A 277 12.34 7.51 1.93
C LEU A 277 11.77 6.41 1.02
N SER A 278 12.54 5.94 0.05
CA SER A 278 12.16 4.81 -0.82
C SER A 278 11.91 3.53 -0.02
N PHE A 279 12.69 3.26 1.04
CA PHE A 279 12.40 2.13 1.93
C PHE A 279 11.11 2.33 2.73
N LEU A 280 10.85 3.56 3.19
CA LEU A 280 9.65 3.91 3.94
C LEU A 280 8.38 3.89 3.08
N ASP A 281 8.49 4.13 1.77
CA ASP A 281 7.36 4.12 0.82
C ASP A 281 6.61 2.78 0.82
N TYR A 282 7.33 1.66 1.00
CA TYR A 282 6.70 0.34 1.13
C TYR A 282 5.77 0.23 2.35
N PHE A 283 6.01 1.00 3.42
CA PHE A 283 5.14 1.00 4.59
C PHE A 283 3.79 1.66 4.31
N VAL A 284 3.68 2.54 3.31
CA VAL A 284 2.38 3.07 2.86
C VAL A 284 1.49 1.90 2.43
N ILE A 285 2.02 1.02 1.58
CA ILE A 285 1.29 -0.16 1.06
C ILE A 285 1.07 -1.22 2.13
N LEU A 286 2.08 -1.46 2.98
CA LEU A 286 1.97 -2.44 4.07
C LEU A 286 0.97 -2.03 5.14
N LEU A 287 0.84 -0.72 5.43
CA LEU A 287 -0.08 -0.22 6.45
C LEU A 287 -1.51 -0.01 5.92
N PHE A 288 -1.66 0.21 4.60
CA PHE A 288 -2.94 0.47 3.96
C PHE A 288 -4.09 -0.51 4.33
N PRO A 289 -3.92 -1.85 4.27
CA PRO A 289 -5.02 -2.75 4.62
C PRO A 289 -5.43 -2.66 6.08
N PHE A 290 -4.50 -2.41 7.01
CA PHE A 290 -4.84 -2.20 8.43
C PHE A 290 -5.64 -0.91 8.63
N ILE A 291 -5.29 0.14 7.89
CA ILE A 291 -6.05 1.38 7.91
C ILE A 291 -7.47 1.12 7.37
N CYS A 292 -7.60 0.37 6.26
CA CYS A 292 -8.91 -0.03 5.73
C CYS A 292 -9.73 -0.89 6.69
N LEU A 293 -9.09 -1.82 7.43
CA LEU A 293 -9.75 -2.65 8.45
C LEU A 293 -10.43 -1.79 9.52
N SER A 294 -9.91 -0.60 9.81
CA SER A 294 -10.52 0.33 10.77
C SER A 294 -11.93 0.82 10.35
N GLN A 295 -12.31 0.74 9.07
CA GLN A 295 -13.67 1.10 8.61
C GLN A 295 -14.71 0.02 8.83
N PHE A 296 -14.28 -1.23 9.04
CA PHE A 296 -15.16 -2.40 9.15
C PHE A 296 -15.23 -2.86 10.61
N PRO A 297 -15.99 -2.15 11.48
CA PRO A 297 -16.08 -2.50 12.89
C PRO A 297 -16.65 -3.89 13.11
N ASP A 298 -17.54 -4.35 12.23
CA ASP A 298 -18.15 -5.68 12.28
C ASP A 298 -17.08 -6.75 12.06
N LEU A 299 -16.23 -6.59 11.05
CA LEU A 299 -15.10 -7.49 10.79
C LEU A 299 -14.12 -7.50 11.97
N ARG A 300 -13.78 -6.32 12.52
CA ARG A 300 -12.91 -6.21 13.70
C ARG A 300 -13.51 -6.91 14.91
N LYS A 301 -14.83 -6.80 15.13
CA LYS A 301 -15.54 -7.47 16.20
C LYS A 301 -15.47 -8.98 16.02
N THR A 302 -15.79 -9.49 14.82
CA THR A 302 -15.70 -10.93 14.52
C THR A 302 -14.28 -11.47 14.66
N MET A 303 -13.26 -10.75 14.21
CA MET A 303 -11.85 -11.14 14.39
C MET A 303 -11.48 -11.21 15.87
N LYS A 304 -11.87 -10.19 16.66
CA LYS A 304 -11.59 -10.15 18.09
C LYS A 304 -12.29 -11.29 18.83
N GLU A 305 -13.55 -11.57 18.51
CA GLU A 305 -14.32 -12.67 19.11
C GLU A 305 -13.72 -14.04 18.79
N LYS A 306 -13.31 -14.27 17.53
CA LYS A 306 -12.64 -15.53 17.14
C LYS A 306 -11.27 -15.66 17.81
N LEU A 307 -10.46 -14.60 17.82
CA LEU A 307 -9.13 -14.62 18.43
C LEU A 307 -9.20 -14.85 19.94
N LEU A 308 -10.07 -14.11 20.65
CA LEU A 308 -10.29 -14.31 22.09
C LEU A 308 -10.93 -15.65 22.40
N GLY A 309 -11.81 -16.16 21.53
CA GLY A 309 -12.41 -17.48 21.65
C GLY A 309 -11.39 -18.60 21.55
N VAL A 310 -10.41 -18.48 20.65
CA VAL A 310 -9.27 -19.42 20.54
C VAL A 310 -8.41 -19.38 21.81
N VAL A 311 -8.14 -18.20 22.36
CA VAL A 311 -7.35 -18.06 23.60
C VAL A 311 -8.10 -18.61 24.82
N ARG A 312 -9.42 -18.38 24.92
CA ARG A 312 -10.25 -18.83 26.05
C ARG A 312 -10.55 -20.33 26.03
N ARG A 313 -10.38 -21.02 24.89
CA ARG A 313 -10.48 -22.48 24.78
C ARG A 313 -9.21 -23.23 25.22
N ARG A 314 -8.29 -22.59 25.95
CA ARG A 314 -7.29 -23.35 26.72
C ARG A 314 -8.01 -24.17 27.79
N PRO A 315 -7.64 -25.45 27.93
CA PRO A 315 -8.48 -26.48 28.52
C PRO A 315 -8.84 -26.13 29.96
N HIS A 316 -10.12 -26.28 30.27
CA HIS A 316 -10.51 -26.67 31.62
C HIS A 316 -9.67 -27.91 31.95
N HIS A 317 -8.65 -27.73 32.78
CA HIS A 317 -8.02 -28.84 33.45
C HIS A 317 -9.17 -29.58 34.12
N THR A 318 -9.37 -30.83 33.71
CA THR A 318 -10.26 -31.78 34.34
C THR A 318 -9.73 -31.98 35.76
N ASP A 319 -10.16 -31.13 36.68
CA ASP A 319 -10.18 -31.48 38.08
C ASP A 319 -11.21 -32.59 38.21
N THR A 320 -10.70 -33.80 38.17
CA THR A 320 -11.41 -35.02 38.51
C THR A 320 -11.73 -34.96 40.00
N VAL A 321 -12.71 -34.15 40.39
CA VAL A 321 -13.28 -34.21 41.73
C VAL A 321 -14.21 -35.41 41.74
N ALA A 322 -13.70 -36.52 42.29
CA ALA A 322 -14.46 -37.68 42.68
C ALA A 322 -15.52 -37.25 43.70
N HIS A 323 -16.73 -36.93 43.24
CA HIS A 323 -17.88 -36.76 44.13
C HIS A 323 -18.45 -38.14 44.47
N THR A 324 -18.03 -38.64 45.62
CA THR A 324 -18.61 -39.77 46.32
C THR A 324 -20.11 -39.52 46.55
N ARG A 325 -20.93 -40.35 45.90
CA ARG A 325 -22.38 -40.47 46.07
C ARG A 325 -22.68 -40.89 47.50
N ARG A 326 -23.38 -40.05 48.28
CA ARG A 326 -24.15 -40.50 49.45
C ARG A 326 -25.61 -40.16 49.21
N ASP A 327 -26.35 -41.21 48.87
CA ASP A 327 -27.81 -41.22 48.86
C ASP A 327 -28.32 -41.07 50.29
N ILE A 328 -29.23 -40.13 50.53
CA ILE A 328 -30.13 -40.15 51.69
C ILE A 328 -31.53 -39.84 51.17
N PRO A 329 -32.44 -40.83 51.07
CA PRO A 329 -33.85 -40.57 50.88
C PRO A 329 -34.47 -40.22 52.24
N MET A 330 -35.17 -39.09 52.33
CA MET A 330 -36.10 -38.84 53.44
C MET A 330 -37.53 -38.69 52.94
N ASN A 331 -38.35 -39.60 53.44
CA ASN A 331 -39.79 -39.66 53.48
C ASN A 331 -40.48 -38.34 53.87
N ARG A 332 -41.63 -38.08 53.23
CA ARG A 332 -42.90 -37.58 53.79
C ARG A 332 -43.99 -38.18 52.90
N VAL A 333 -44.99 -38.97 53.31
CA VAL A 333 -45.83 -39.04 54.52
C VAL A 333 -46.44 -37.69 54.88
N ALA A 334 -47.53 -37.33 54.22
CA ALA A 334 -48.90 -37.37 54.76
C ALA A 334 -49.88 -36.91 53.67
#